data_AF-A0A961JNU9-F1
#
_entry.id   AF-A0A961JNU9-F1
#
_cell.length_a   1.000
_cell.length_b   1.000
_cell.length_c   1.000
_cell.angle_alpha   90.00
_cell.angle_beta   90.00
_cell.angle_gamma   90.00
#
_symmetry.space_group_name_H-M   'P 1'
#
loop_
_entity.id
_entity.type
_entity.pdbx_description
1 polymer ?
#
loop_
_entity_poly.entity_id
_entity_poly.type
_entity_poly.pdbx_seq_one_letter_code
_entity_poly.pdbx_strand_id
1 'polypeptide(L)'
;MASIITGTDQRDVLKTLETGDTLQGFGGDDNLFALHENAVLEGGDGDDLYRLYKPDATIVETEDGGHDTIWAWKSIVLPNNVEDVLFRRVGGWHTIEGNALDNTITAGDGTQALAGHGGDDTLTGGGDADTFGYAPGDGNDVITDFTPGEDHLHIGGGAASLGALLAAATETADGTVLTLDTGETITLLGVDLSALSADDISLSAGTIDPPEGAILTFSAEFDTLDEVFDGSWETVPVNTHPQLDLESTGKREHTYVDSIDYLLEDGTTATFSPFSVEDGILSITAIRTPDSLADEIPEAWLSGSLTTFGTFSQTYGHYEISAKLPAGQALWPAFWLVAEDRDWPPELDIFDVVGDETTVLRAGGFTSVWGLVANSVNKVLVPDMSTDFHLYSMTWTPEKISFGFDGVIVHEFATPPDMHDPMVLIANLAIGGWNGLSDETTPEGAAFEIDYIRVYQLPGVEDLPRADDLSDFADLENGIIRGTDLYGDVVYRAASGVIEMSLAPGEAATLVGN
;
A
#
# COMPACT_ATOMS: atom_id res chain seq x y z
N MET A 1 0.77 33.81 18.25
CA MET A 1 0.18 34.17 16.93
C MET A 1 1.32 33.91 15.99
N ALA A 2 1.16 33.01 15.01
CA ALA A 2 2.16 32.75 13.98
C ALA A 2 2.91 34.03 13.60
N SER A 3 4.22 34.02 13.83
CA SER A 3 5.11 35.16 13.64
C SER A 3 6.00 34.93 12.44
N ILE A 4 6.36 36.02 11.77
CA ILE A 4 7.40 36.01 10.73
C ILE A 4 8.73 36.37 11.40
N ILE A 5 9.70 35.49 11.28
CA ILE A 5 11.07 35.63 11.81
C ILE A 5 12.00 35.82 10.60
N THR A 6 12.50 37.05 10.45
CA THR A 6 13.29 37.45 9.28
C THR A 6 14.79 37.50 9.58
N GLY A 7 15.57 36.91 8.70
CA GLY A 7 17.02 37.03 8.58
C GLY A 7 17.45 38.28 7.80
N THR A 8 18.60 38.18 7.15
CA THR A 8 19.33 39.23 6.42
C THR A 8 19.96 38.65 5.15
N ASP A 9 20.57 39.47 4.31
CA ASP A 9 21.33 38.98 3.13
C ASP A 9 22.72 38.36 3.52
N GLN A 10 22.84 37.79 4.72
CA GLN A 10 24.02 37.08 5.20
C GLN A 10 23.57 35.80 5.91
N ARG A 11 24.46 34.81 5.97
CA ARG A 11 24.29 33.61 6.79
C ARG A 11 23.71 33.88 8.18
N ASP A 12 22.54 33.35 8.41
CA ASP A 12 21.72 33.43 9.59
C ASP A 12 21.40 32.03 10.17
N VAL A 13 20.89 32.03 11.41
CA VAL A 13 20.40 30.83 12.08
C VAL A 13 19.03 31.16 12.66
N LEU A 14 17.98 30.70 11.99
CA LEU A 14 16.60 31.02 12.31
C LEU A 14 15.92 29.82 12.96
N LYS A 15 15.03 30.07 13.94
CA LYS A 15 14.30 29.01 14.64
C LYS A 15 12.89 29.45 14.94
N THR A 16 11.92 28.59 14.64
CA THR A 16 10.52 28.79 15.08
C THR A 16 10.45 28.88 16.61
N LEU A 17 9.56 29.74 17.11
CA LEU A 17 9.31 29.97 18.53
C LEU A 17 7.93 29.49 18.97
N GLU A 18 6.98 29.39 18.05
CA GLU A 18 5.65 28.81 18.25
C GLU A 18 5.14 28.09 16.98
N THR A 19 4.03 27.35 17.12
CA THR A 19 3.35 26.68 15.99
C THR A 19 2.90 27.70 14.95
N GLY A 20 3.14 27.40 13.67
CA GLY A 20 2.73 28.24 12.55
C GLY A 20 3.72 29.35 12.16
N ASP A 21 4.89 29.44 12.81
CA ASP A 21 5.88 30.48 12.48
C ASP A 21 6.46 30.32 11.07
N THR A 22 6.71 31.45 10.41
CA THR A 22 7.44 31.53 9.13
C THR A 22 8.86 32.03 9.38
N LEU A 23 9.87 31.29 8.90
CA LEU A 23 11.27 31.74 8.86
C LEU A 23 11.58 32.24 7.45
N GLN A 24 12.14 33.44 7.33
CA GLN A 24 12.57 34.01 6.05
C GLN A 24 14.06 34.32 6.12
N GLY A 25 14.88 33.55 5.41
CA GLY A 25 16.35 33.70 5.36
C GLY A 25 16.78 34.95 4.59
N PHE A 26 16.24 35.09 3.37
CA PHE A 26 16.60 36.05 2.33
C PHE A 26 17.83 35.67 1.52
N GLY A 27 19.04 35.92 2.03
CA GLY A 27 20.25 35.79 1.22
C GLY A 27 21.41 35.23 2.02
N GLY A 28 22.23 34.40 1.38
CA GLY A 28 23.37 33.73 1.99
C GLY A 28 23.00 32.43 2.71
N ASP A 29 23.99 31.55 2.87
CA ASP A 29 23.81 30.18 3.34
C ASP A 29 23.27 30.08 4.78
N ASP A 30 21.97 29.91 4.94
CA ASP A 30 21.22 29.98 6.17
C ASP A 30 20.95 28.61 6.83
N ASN A 31 20.54 28.64 8.10
CA ASN A 31 20.18 27.44 8.84
C ASN A 31 18.82 27.60 9.53
N LEU A 32 17.79 26.98 8.97
CA LEU A 32 16.39 27.18 9.34
C LEU A 32 15.88 25.96 10.14
N PHE A 33 15.48 26.18 11.39
CA PHE A 33 15.03 25.10 12.30
C PHE A 33 13.51 25.14 12.53
N ALA A 34 12.79 24.15 11.98
CA ALA A 34 11.39 23.88 12.30
C ALA A 34 11.28 23.07 13.61
N LEU A 35 11.21 23.78 14.73
CA LEU A 35 11.10 23.20 16.09
C LEU A 35 9.65 23.05 16.56
N HIS A 36 8.72 23.72 15.87
CA HIS A 36 7.29 23.73 16.18
C HIS A 36 6.48 23.34 14.93
N GLU A 37 5.24 22.89 15.16
CA GLU A 37 4.32 22.40 14.14
C GLU A 37 3.93 23.51 13.15
N ASN A 38 3.51 23.12 11.95
CA ASN A 38 3.05 23.98 10.86
C ASN A 38 4.02 25.12 10.48
N ALA A 39 5.33 24.89 10.61
CA ALA A 39 6.34 25.87 10.27
C ALA A 39 6.43 26.09 8.75
N VAL A 40 6.69 27.31 8.31
CA VAL A 40 7.06 27.62 6.91
C VAL A 40 8.51 28.09 6.89
N LEU A 41 9.35 27.46 6.08
CA LEU A 41 10.77 27.79 5.97
C LEU A 41 11.04 28.29 4.55
N GLU A 42 11.39 29.58 4.42
CA GLU A 42 11.77 30.24 3.16
C GLU A 42 13.26 30.59 3.28
N GLY A 43 14.15 29.91 2.55
CA GLY A 43 15.59 30.17 2.58
C GLY A 43 15.96 31.40 1.77
N GLY A 44 15.68 31.34 0.47
CA GLY A 44 15.93 32.46 -0.45
C GLY A 44 17.13 32.19 -1.35
N ASP A 45 18.02 33.18 -1.49
CA ASP A 45 19.28 33.00 -2.21
C ASP A 45 20.35 32.43 -1.25
N GLY A 46 21.24 31.54 -1.67
CA GLY A 46 22.27 30.91 -0.83
C GLY A 46 22.14 29.40 -0.78
N ASP A 47 23.17 28.71 -0.27
CA ASP A 47 23.12 27.26 -0.06
C ASP A 47 22.58 26.98 1.36
N ASP A 48 21.28 26.79 1.48
CA ASP A 48 20.55 26.77 2.75
C ASP A 48 20.41 25.37 3.35
N LEU A 49 20.28 25.32 4.68
CA LEU A 49 20.07 24.08 5.43
C LEU A 49 18.79 24.12 6.24
N TYR A 50 17.81 23.32 5.82
CA TYR A 50 16.55 23.09 6.50
C TYR A 50 16.67 21.98 7.53
N ARG A 51 16.30 22.24 8.78
CA ARG A 51 16.33 21.23 9.86
C ARG A 51 14.94 20.99 10.39
N LEU A 52 14.37 19.88 9.94
CA LEU A 52 13.02 19.48 10.31
C LEU A 52 13.07 18.73 11.65
N TYR A 53 12.48 19.28 12.71
CA TYR A 53 12.26 18.56 13.98
C TYR A 53 10.79 18.25 14.21
N LYS A 54 9.94 18.63 13.25
CA LYS A 54 8.49 18.43 13.24
C LYS A 54 8.06 17.90 11.87
N PRO A 55 7.00 17.08 11.83
CA PRO A 55 6.63 16.36 10.61
C PRO A 55 5.96 17.27 9.56
N ASP A 56 5.40 18.40 9.94
CA ASP A 56 4.44 19.19 9.17
C ASP A 56 5.02 20.56 8.73
N ALA A 57 6.35 20.65 8.66
CA ALA A 57 7.01 21.85 8.16
C ALA A 57 6.93 21.92 6.63
N THR A 58 6.58 23.08 6.10
CA THR A 58 6.63 23.40 4.67
C THR A 58 7.93 24.12 4.35
N ILE A 59 8.61 23.71 3.29
CA ILE A 59 9.80 24.38 2.76
C ILE A 59 9.43 25.02 1.43
N VAL A 60 9.92 26.24 1.19
CA VAL A 60 9.64 27.02 -0.02
C VAL A 60 10.94 27.57 -0.55
N GLU A 61 11.35 27.07 -1.73
CA GLU A 61 12.56 27.50 -2.42
C GLU A 61 12.30 28.06 -3.81
N THR A 62 13.25 28.86 -4.29
CA THR A 62 13.22 29.49 -5.61
C THR A 62 14.15 28.78 -6.59
N GLU A 63 13.82 28.80 -7.88
CA GLU A 63 14.55 28.08 -8.96
C GLU A 63 16.04 28.46 -9.10
N ASP A 64 16.45 29.62 -8.57
CA ASP A 64 17.84 30.10 -8.56
C ASP A 64 18.34 30.35 -7.11
N GLY A 65 17.73 29.68 -6.12
CA GLY A 65 18.01 29.88 -4.69
C GLY A 65 19.44 29.52 -4.33
N GLY A 66 19.89 28.33 -4.69
CA GLY A 66 21.25 27.90 -4.44
C GLY A 66 21.32 26.39 -4.56
N HIS A 67 22.12 25.77 -3.71
CA HIS A 67 22.15 24.32 -3.55
C HIS A 67 21.76 23.95 -2.13
N ASP A 68 20.52 23.52 -1.97
CA ASP A 68 19.84 23.50 -0.70
C ASP A 68 19.74 22.09 -0.13
N THR A 69 19.81 21.97 1.19
CA THR A 69 19.83 20.68 1.88
C THR A 69 18.73 20.57 2.93
N ILE A 70 18.02 19.45 2.93
CA ILE A 70 17.10 19.07 4.00
C ILE A 70 17.77 18.09 4.95
N TRP A 71 17.76 18.41 6.24
CA TRP A 71 17.98 17.45 7.32
C TRP A 71 16.62 16.92 7.81
N ALA A 72 16.34 15.66 7.49
CA ALA A 72 15.09 14.98 7.83
C ALA A 72 15.32 13.82 8.81
N TRP A 73 14.26 13.42 9.51
CA TRP A 73 14.23 12.23 10.38
C TRP A 73 12.96 11.40 10.18
N LYS A 74 12.04 11.85 9.32
CA LYS A 74 10.82 11.16 8.94
C LYS A 74 10.72 11.11 7.42
N SER A 75 9.83 10.27 6.91
CA SER A 75 9.60 10.14 5.47
C SER A 75 9.40 11.51 4.83
N ILE A 76 9.99 11.72 3.66
CA ILE A 76 10.06 13.02 3.00
C ILE A 76 10.10 12.88 1.49
N VAL A 77 9.37 13.77 0.82
CA VAL A 77 9.50 14.06 -0.62
C VAL A 77 10.14 15.44 -0.71
N LEU A 78 11.20 15.60 -1.48
CA LEU A 78 11.84 16.90 -1.63
C LEU A 78 10.89 17.88 -2.35
N PRO A 79 10.68 19.09 -1.80
CA PRO A 79 9.95 20.11 -2.52
C PRO A 79 10.75 20.53 -3.76
N ASN A 80 10.10 21.22 -4.70
CA ASN A 80 10.79 21.79 -5.85
C ASN A 80 11.95 22.69 -5.42
N ASN A 81 13.02 22.70 -6.22
CA ASN A 81 14.22 23.54 -6.01
C ASN A 81 15.01 23.22 -4.74
N VAL A 82 14.94 21.97 -4.26
CA VAL A 82 15.85 21.47 -3.22
C VAL A 82 16.59 20.27 -3.79
N GLU A 83 17.91 20.29 -3.67
CA GLU A 83 18.80 19.31 -4.31
C GLU A 83 19.15 18.17 -3.36
N ASP A 84 19.36 18.43 -2.08
CA ASP A 84 19.93 17.44 -1.17
C ASP A 84 19.03 17.06 0.00
N VAL A 85 19.13 15.80 0.41
CA VAL A 85 18.60 15.35 1.70
C VAL A 85 19.59 14.47 2.46
N LEU A 86 19.72 14.83 3.73
CA LEU A 86 20.45 14.09 4.74
C LEU A 86 19.44 13.55 5.75
N PHE A 87 19.00 12.32 5.53
CA PHE A 87 18.10 11.63 6.42
C PHE A 87 18.87 10.98 7.58
N ARG A 88 18.51 11.33 8.82
CA ARG A 88 19.17 10.82 10.04
C ARG A 88 18.16 10.38 11.09
N ARG A 89 17.54 9.23 10.84
CA ARG A 89 16.90 8.40 11.86
C ARG A 89 17.63 7.08 11.95
N VAL A 90 17.56 6.45 13.12
CA VAL A 90 18.10 5.10 13.33
C VAL A 90 16.92 4.15 13.49
N GLY A 91 16.85 3.17 12.60
CA GLY A 91 15.85 2.12 12.59
C GLY A 91 14.45 2.59 12.18
N GLY A 92 13.62 1.60 11.85
CA GLY A 92 12.30 1.82 11.26
C GLY A 92 12.35 1.87 9.74
N TRP A 93 11.17 1.99 9.14
CA TRP A 93 10.99 2.05 7.69
C TRP A 93 10.59 3.46 7.25
N HIS A 94 11.23 3.99 6.22
CA HIS A 94 11.03 5.36 5.72
C HIS A 94 11.14 5.48 4.21
N THR A 95 10.39 6.42 3.64
CA THR A 95 10.58 6.85 2.25
C THR A 95 11.40 8.12 2.18
N ILE A 96 12.35 8.16 1.26
CA ILE A 96 13.07 9.38 0.91
C ILE A 96 12.99 9.53 -0.61
N GLU A 97 12.23 10.51 -1.05
CA GLU A 97 11.93 10.74 -2.46
C GLU A 97 12.48 12.10 -2.88
N GLY A 98 13.14 12.13 -4.03
CA GLY A 98 13.64 13.34 -4.67
C GLY A 98 12.54 14.12 -5.39
N ASN A 99 12.96 14.96 -6.34
CA ASN A 99 12.09 15.76 -7.19
C ASN A 99 12.50 15.60 -8.67
N ALA A 100 12.50 16.67 -9.47
CA ALA A 100 12.84 16.60 -10.90
C ALA A 100 14.26 17.12 -11.20
N LEU A 101 15.06 17.33 -10.16
CA LEU A 101 16.43 17.85 -10.22
C LEU A 101 17.42 16.72 -9.91
N ASP A 102 18.69 16.95 -10.22
CA ASP A 102 19.78 16.04 -9.83
C ASP A 102 19.95 16.06 -8.29
N ASN A 103 19.33 15.12 -7.59
CA ASN A 103 19.30 15.07 -6.13
C ASN A 103 20.44 14.23 -5.53
N THR A 104 20.98 14.68 -4.38
CA THR A 104 21.81 13.82 -3.52
C THR A 104 20.99 13.35 -2.32
N ILE A 105 20.61 12.07 -2.33
CA ILE A 105 19.86 11.43 -1.26
C ILE A 105 20.79 10.59 -0.41
N THR A 106 21.01 11.01 0.84
CA THR A 106 21.78 10.25 1.83
C THR A 106 20.89 9.82 2.98
N ALA A 107 20.58 8.53 3.03
CA ALA A 107 19.87 7.90 4.13
C ALA A 107 20.82 7.34 5.21
N GLY A 108 20.36 6.43 6.06
CA GLY A 108 21.08 6.03 7.27
C GLY A 108 20.58 4.70 7.84
N ASP A 109 20.99 4.33 9.04
CA ASP A 109 20.62 3.02 9.60
C ASP A 109 19.09 2.79 9.62
N GLY A 110 18.61 1.67 9.07
CA GLY A 110 17.22 1.23 9.01
C GLY A 110 16.85 0.74 7.60
N THR A 111 15.66 0.19 7.41
CA THR A 111 15.20 -0.17 6.05
C THR A 111 14.60 1.07 5.40
N GLN A 112 15.11 1.54 4.28
CA GLN A 112 14.54 2.68 3.56
C GLN A 112 14.03 2.30 2.17
N ALA A 113 13.14 3.14 1.66
CA ALA A 113 12.78 3.13 0.26
C ALA A 113 13.17 4.49 -0.35
N LEU A 114 14.06 4.47 -1.34
CA LEU A 114 14.63 5.67 -1.95
C LEU A 114 14.20 5.74 -3.42
N ALA A 115 13.80 6.91 -3.90
CA ALA A 115 13.60 7.18 -5.32
C ALA A 115 14.11 8.59 -5.63
N GLY A 116 14.93 8.72 -6.68
CA GLY A 116 15.39 10.02 -7.17
C GLY A 116 14.27 10.80 -7.87
N HIS A 117 13.43 10.07 -8.62
CA HIS A 117 12.49 10.60 -9.61
C HIS A 117 13.26 11.22 -10.78
N GLY A 118 12.88 12.39 -11.30
CA GLY A 118 13.57 12.92 -12.49
C GLY A 118 14.90 13.56 -12.14
N GLY A 119 15.92 13.44 -13.00
CA GLY A 119 17.23 14.06 -12.77
C GLY A 119 18.33 13.07 -13.10
N ASP A 120 19.59 13.39 -12.81
CA ASP A 120 20.64 12.38 -12.68
C ASP A 120 21.01 12.27 -11.18
N ASP A 121 20.39 11.34 -10.46
CA ASP A 121 20.41 11.31 -8.99
C ASP A 121 21.58 10.51 -8.39
N THR A 122 21.94 10.84 -7.15
CA THR A 122 22.90 10.06 -6.33
C THR A 122 22.23 9.58 -5.04
N LEU A 123 22.04 8.27 -4.92
CA LEU A 123 21.32 7.62 -3.82
C LEU A 123 22.28 6.81 -2.92
N THR A 124 22.14 6.97 -1.61
CA THR A 124 22.89 6.23 -0.59
C THR A 124 21.89 5.71 0.45
N GLY A 125 21.73 4.39 0.54
CA GLY A 125 20.79 3.74 1.47
C GLY A 125 21.28 3.76 2.91
N GLY A 126 22.55 3.41 3.13
CA GLY A 126 23.16 3.37 4.45
C GLY A 126 23.36 1.93 4.92
N GLY A 127 22.50 1.45 5.81
CA GLY A 127 22.65 0.09 6.33
C GLY A 127 21.32 -0.48 6.81
N ASP A 128 21.28 -1.81 6.92
CA ASP A 128 20.07 -2.63 6.80
C ASP A 128 19.63 -2.72 5.32
N ALA A 129 18.62 -3.54 5.03
CA ALA A 129 18.12 -3.77 3.68
C ALA A 129 17.34 -2.55 3.17
N ASP A 130 17.77 -1.96 2.06
CA ASP A 130 17.12 -0.82 1.43
C ASP A 130 16.47 -1.19 0.09
N THR A 131 15.46 -0.43 -0.31
CA THR A 131 14.81 -0.54 -1.62
C THR A 131 15.05 0.73 -2.42
N PHE A 132 15.62 0.61 -3.61
CA PHE A 132 15.80 1.71 -4.55
C PHE A 132 14.74 1.58 -5.65
N GLY A 133 13.86 2.56 -5.78
CA GLY A 133 12.87 2.66 -6.86
C GLY A 133 13.43 3.46 -8.03
N TYR A 134 13.18 2.98 -9.24
CA TYR A 134 13.56 3.65 -10.48
C TYR A 134 12.48 3.44 -11.54
N ALA A 135 12.11 4.48 -12.29
CA ALA A 135 11.17 4.44 -13.41
C ALA A 135 11.77 5.08 -14.69
N PRO A 136 11.29 4.70 -15.89
CA PRO A 136 11.67 5.41 -17.11
C PRO A 136 11.32 6.91 -17.02
N GLY A 137 12.28 7.78 -17.34
CA GLY A 137 12.16 9.22 -17.10
C GLY A 137 12.93 9.72 -15.88
N ASP A 138 13.43 8.81 -15.04
CA ASP A 138 14.22 9.15 -13.86
C ASP A 138 15.68 9.50 -14.19
N GLY A 139 16.09 9.45 -15.47
CA GLY A 139 17.43 9.85 -15.91
C GLY A 139 18.55 8.90 -15.46
N ASN A 140 19.76 9.39 -15.19
CA ASN A 140 20.93 8.52 -14.99
C ASN A 140 21.41 8.48 -13.54
N ASP A 141 20.90 7.51 -12.80
CA ASP A 141 21.11 7.42 -11.37
C ASP A 141 22.33 6.64 -10.96
N VAL A 142 22.85 6.98 -9.78
CA VAL A 142 23.98 6.34 -9.14
C VAL A 142 23.60 5.91 -7.73
N ILE A 143 23.60 4.60 -7.47
CA ILE A 143 23.45 4.04 -6.13
C ILE A 143 24.85 3.73 -5.59
N THR A 144 25.17 4.31 -4.43
CA THR A 144 26.56 4.39 -3.95
C THR A 144 26.99 3.24 -3.03
N ASP A 145 26.04 2.52 -2.44
CA ASP A 145 26.31 1.52 -1.40
C ASP A 145 25.43 0.25 -1.48
N PHE A 146 24.88 -0.03 -2.66
CA PHE A 146 24.06 -1.23 -2.89
C PHE A 146 24.78 -2.52 -2.47
N THR A 147 24.15 -3.30 -1.61
CA THR A 147 24.66 -4.55 -1.05
C THR A 147 23.86 -5.75 -1.59
N PRO A 148 24.43 -6.54 -2.54
CA PRO A 148 23.74 -7.72 -3.05
C PRO A 148 23.39 -8.75 -1.97
N GLY A 149 22.16 -9.24 -2.01
CA GLY A 149 21.54 -10.16 -1.05
C GLY A 149 20.93 -9.48 0.17
N GLU A 150 21.02 -8.15 0.25
CA GLU A 150 20.46 -7.33 1.32
C GLU A 150 19.57 -6.23 0.73
N ASP A 151 20.12 -5.42 -0.18
CA ASP A 151 19.38 -4.35 -0.86
C ASP A 151 18.64 -4.83 -2.09
N HIS A 152 17.63 -4.06 -2.48
CA HIS A 152 16.74 -4.38 -3.57
C HIS A 152 16.55 -3.19 -4.51
N LEU A 153 16.76 -3.39 -5.81
CA LEU A 153 16.47 -2.42 -6.85
C LEU A 153 15.16 -2.80 -7.53
N HIS A 154 14.16 -1.93 -7.43
CA HIS A 154 12.90 -2.04 -8.14
C HIS A 154 12.89 -1.14 -9.37
N ILE A 155 12.77 -1.73 -10.55
CA ILE A 155 12.71 -0.99 -11.82
C ILE A 155 11.30 -1.06 -12.39
N GLY A 156 10.61 0.08 -12.39
CA GLY A 156 9.24 0.35 -12.83
C GLY A 156 8.97 0.11 -14.32
N GLY A 157 10.01 -0.04 -15.15
CA GLY A 157 9.87 -0.22 -16.60
C GLY A 157 11.20 -0.14 -17.35
N GLY A 158 11.15 -0.08 -18.68
CA GLY A 158 12.38 0.07 -19.49
C GLY A 158 13.26 -1.17 -19.56
N ALA A 159 12.78 -2.35 -19.19
CA ALA A 159 13.51 -3.60 -19.43
C ALA A 159 12.53 -4.76 -19.68
N ALA A 160 12.74 -5.52 -20.75
CA ALA A 160 11.85 -6.62 -21.12
C ALA A 160 11.91 -7.86 -20.19
N SER A 161 13.03 -8.09 -19.51
CA SER A 161 13.23 -9.17 -18.52
C SER A 161 14.55 -8.98 -17.79
N LEU A 162 14.71 -9.57 -16.60
CA LEU A 162 15.97 -9.47 -15.84
C LEU A 162 17.15 -10.02 -16.65
N GLY A 163 16.94 -11.12 -17.37
CA GLY A 163 17.98 -11.69 -18.23
C GLY A 163 18.39 -10.77 -19.38
N ALA A 164 17.46 -9.98 -19.93
CA ALA A 164 17.77 -8.98 -20.96
C ALA A 164 18.52 -7.79 -20.37
N LEU A 165 18.09 -7.30 -19.21
CA LEU A 165 18.75 -6.21 -18.49
C LEU A 165 20.20 -6.57 -18.13
N LEU A 166 20.41 -7.72 -17.49
CA LEU A 166 21.75 -8.19 -17.11
C LEU A 166 22.64 -8.51 -18.32
N ALA A 167 22.04 -8.87 -19.47
CA ALA A 167 22.80 -9.06 -20.72
C ALA A 167 23.20 -7.74 -21.38
N ALA A 168 22.44 -6.66 -21.15
CA ALA A 168 22.75 -5.30 -21.60
C ALA A 168 23.68 -4.55 -20.62
N ALA A 169 23.76 -5.02 -19.37
CA ALA A 169 24.59 -4.42 -18.34
C ALA A 169 26.09 -4.40 -18.71
N THR A 170 26.77 -3.35 -18.29
CA THR A 170 28.20 -3.14 -18.54
C THR A 170 28.96 -3.06 -17.22
N GLU A 171 29.96 -3.93 -17.07
CA GLU A 171 30.94 -3.83 -15.99
C GLU A 171 31.92 -2.69 -16.27
N THR A 172 32.10 -1.78 -15.32
CA THR A 172 33.06 -0.66 -15.39
C THR A 172 34.13 -0.78 -14.31
N ALA A 173 35.03 0.21 -14.22
CA ALA A 173 36.00 0.26 -13.12
C ALA A 173 35.37 0.64 -11.78
N ASP A 174 34.22 1.32 -11.83
CA ASP A 174 33.55 1.90 -10.67
C ASP A 174 32.36 1.04 -10.20
N GLY A 175 31.94 0.05 -10.98
CA GLY A 175 30.84 -0.88 -10.65
C GLY A 175 30.05 -1.32 -11.89
N THR A 176 28.83 -1.81 -11.66
CA THR A 176 27.91 -2.28 -12.69
C THR A 176 27.00 -1.15 -13.18
N VAL A 177 26.89 -0.98 -14.50
CA VAL A 177 25.91 -0.09 -15.11
C VAL A 177 24.82 -0.91 -15.78
N LEU A 178 23.60 -0.78 -15.29
CA LEU A 178 22.39 -1.31 -15.90
C LEU A 178 21.87 -0.29 -16.90
N THR A 179 21.58 -0.71 -18.14
CA THR A 179 21.07 0.19 -19.19
C THR A 179 19.68 -0.26 -19.60
N LEU A 180 18.73 0.66 -19.51
CA LEU A 180 17.34 0.43 -19.89
C LEU A 180 17.13 0.57 -21.40
N ASP A 181 16.00 0.09 -21.89
CA ASP A 181 15.54 0.17 -23.28
C ASP A 181 15.38 1.64 -23.75
N THR A 182 15.17 2.58 -22.82
CA THR A 182 15.15 4.03 -23.06
C THR A 182 16.54 4.60 -23.35
N GLY A 183 17.61 3.92 -22.90
CA GLY A 183 18.99 4.38 -22.93
C GLY A 183 19.46 5.05 -21.64
N GLU A 184 18.55 5.24 -20.67
CA GLU A 184 18.88 5.69 -19.31
C GLU A 184 19.63 4.60 -18.54
N THR A 185 20.35 4.99 -17.50
CA THR A 185 21.25 4.08 -16.79
C THR A 185 21.11 4.15 -15.28
N ILE A 186 21.25 3.01 -14.62
CA ILE A 186 21.40 2.89 -13.17
C ILE A 186 22.79 2.33 -12.90
N THR A 187 23.61 3.09 -12.19
CA THR A 187 24.98 2.69 -11.81
C THR A 187 25.00 2.19 -10.37
N LEU A 188 25.35 0.92 -10.18
CA LEU A 188 25.59 0.33 -8.86
C LEU A 188 27.09 0.40 -8.56
N LEU A 189 27.50 1.40 -7.78
CA LEU A 189 28.91 1.62 -7.47
C LEU A 189 29.46 0.49 -6.60
N GLY A 190 30.65 0.00 -6.95
CA GLY A 190 31.35 -1.05 -6.22
C GLY A 190 30.73 -2.44 -6.32
N VAL A 191 29.63 -2.60 -7.07
CA VAL A 191 28.94 -3.89 -7.25
C VAL A 191 29.42 -4.57 -8.53
N ASP A 192 30.00 -5.77 -8.38
CA ASP A 192 30.34 -6.63 -9.50
C ASP A 192 29.06 -7.21 -10.14
N LEU A 193 28.95 -7.23 -11.47
CA LEU A 193 27.75 -7.72 -12.17
C LEU A 193 27.46 -9.19 -11.83
N SER A 194 28.51 -9.96 -11.56
CA SER A 194 28.39 -11.38 -11.19
C SER A 194 27.84 -11.63 -9.78
N ALA A 195 27.74 -10.58 -8.95
CA ALA A 195 27.15 -10.67 -7.61
C ALA A 195 25.63 -10.51 -7.64
N LEU A 196 25.07 -9.93 -8.70
CA LEU A 196 23.63 -9.68 -8.84
C LEU A 196 22.86 -10.95 -9.20
N SER A 197 21.66 -11.07 -8.65
CA SER A 197 20.73 -12.17 -8.79
C SER A 197 19.29 -11.68 -8.95
N ALA A 198 18.35 -12.62 -9.03
CA ALA A 198 16.92 -12.31 -9.11
C ALA A 198 16.34 -11.81 -7.78
N ASP A 199 17.05 -12.01 -6.67
CA ASP A 199 16.64 -11.54 -5.35
C ASP A 199 17.03 -10.06 -5.15
N ASP A 200 17.95 -9.53 -5.96
CA ASP A 200 18.49 -8.16 -5.86
C ASP A 200 17.74 -7.15 -6.72
N ILE A 201 17.21 -7.60 -7.86
CA ILE A 201 16.59 -6.73 -8.86
C ILE A 201 15.24 -7.29 -9.23
N SER A 202 14.20 -6.57 -8.86
CA SER A 202 12.88 -6.78 -9.41
C SER A 202 12.68 -5.86 -10.61
N LEU A 203 12.13 -6.43 -11.67
CA LEU A 203 11.59 -5.64 -12.76
C LEU A 203 10.08 -5.68 -12.67
N SER A 204 9.51 -4.60 -13.15
CA SER A 204 8.15 -4.54 -13.66
C SER A 204 7.86 -5.46 -14.84
N ALA A 205 8.81 -6.31 -15.21
CA ALA A 205 8.71 -7.29 -16.27
C ALA A 205 8.12 -8.62 -15.76
N GLY A 206 6.82 -8.61 -15.50
CA GLY A 206 6.03 -9.81 -15.32
C GLY A 206 4.60 -9.39 -15.09
N THR A 207 3.78 -9.39 -16.15
CA THR A 207 2.37 -9.04 -16.04
C THR A 207 1.67 -10.05 -15.15
N ILE A 208 1.16 -9.61 -14.01
CA ILE A 208 0.19 -10.35 -13.20
C ILE A 208 -1.19 -10.12 -13.83
N ASP A 209 -1.35 -10.65 -15.05
CA ASP A 209 -2.64 -10.72 -15.71
C ASP A 209 -3.37 -12.02 -15.30
N PRO A 210 -4.70 -12.08 -15.45
CA PRO A 210 -5.41 -13.35 -15.41
C PRO A 210 -4.76 -14.35 -16.39
N PRO A 211 -4.32 -15.53 -15.93
CA PRO A 211 -3.59 -16.45 -16.80
C PRO A 211 -4.47 -16.95 -17.96
N GLU A 212 -3.84 -17.31 -19.08
CA GLU A 212 -4.57 -17.78 -20.27
C GLU A 212 -5.49 -18.96 -19.92
N GLY A 213 -6.79 -18.79 -20.19
CA GLY A 213 -7.82 -19.78 -19.89
C GLY A 213 -8.47 -19.61 -18.51
N ALA A 214 -8.11 -18.59 -17.75
CA ALA A 214 -8.82 -18.22 -16.53
C ALA A 214 -10.28 -17.84 -16.85
N ILE A 215 -11.19 -18.16 -15.94
CA ILE A 215 -12.63 -17.96 -16.11
C ILE A 215 -13.07 -16.88 -15.14
N LEU A 216 -13.67 -15.80 -15.63
CA LEU A 216 -14.28 -14.77 -14.79
C LEU A 216 -15.41 -15.39 -13.94
N THR A 217 -15.27 -15.33 -12.63
CA THR A 217 -16.20 -15.91 -11.64
C THR A 217 -16.96 -14.85 -10.85
N PHE A 218 -16.39 -13.65 -10.73
CA PHE A 218 -17.05 -12.48 -10.17
C PHE A 218 -16.58 -11.21 -10.89
N SER A 219 -17.50 -10.28 -11.06
CA SER A 219 -17.20 -8.94 -11.59
C SER A 219 -18.16 -7.92 -11.01
N ALA A 220 -17.64 -6.76 -10.65
CA ALA A 220 -18.40 -5.55 -10.40
C ALA A 220 -17.79 -4.44 -11.27
N GLU A 221 -18.55 -3.98 -12.27
CA GLU A 221 -18.13 -2.96 -13.24
C GLU A 221 -18.66 -1.56 -12.87
N PHE A 222 -19.57 -1.49 -11.90
CA PHE A 222 -20.10 -0.25 -11.33
C PHE A 222 -20.70 0.69 -12.38
N ASP A 223 -21.39 0.17 -13.40
CA ASP A 223 -22.08 0.99 -14.41
C ASP A 223 -23.16 1.88 -13.77
N THR A 224 -23.75 1.42 -12.66
CA THR A 224 -24.77 2.15 -11.89
C THR A 224 -24.68 1.88 -10.39
N LEU A 225 -25.17 2.82 -9.57
CA LEU A 225 -25.23 2.64 -8.12
C LEU A 225 -26.11 1.45 -7.69
N ASP A 226 -27.06 1.02 -8.52
CA ASP A 226 -27.90 -0.15 -8.22
C ASP A 226 -27.05 -1.42 -8.06
N GLU A 227 -25.89 -1.54 -8.73
CA GLU A 227 -24.97 -2.68 -8.62
C GLU A 227 -24.28 -2.78 -7.25
N VAL A 228 -24.20 -1.68 -6.51
CA VAL A 228 -23.72 -1.69 -5.11
C VAL A 228 -24.73 -2.40 -4.20
N PHE A 229 -26.02 -2.39 -4.57
CA PHE A 229 -27.12 -2.86 -3.74
C PHE A 229 -27.93 -4.01 -4.37
N ASP A 230 -27.43 -4.63 -5.43
CA ASP A 230 -28.13 -5.68 -6.18
C ASP A 230 -28.09 -7.07 -5.51
N GLY A 231 -27.33 -7.18 -4.41
CA GLY A 231 -27.10 -8.41 -3.66
C GLY A 231 -25.81 -9.14 -4.04
N SER A 232 -25.00 -8.60 -4.95
CA SER A 232 -23.61 -9.02 -5.19
C SER A 232 -22.72 -8.60 -4.02
N TRP A 233 -23.03 -7.45 -3.41
CA TRP A 233 -22.36 -6.90 -2.24
C TRP A 233 -23.30 -6.83 -1.04
N GLU A 234 -22.77 -7.07 0.14
CA GLU A 234 -23.32 -6.60 1.41
C GLU A 234 -22.59 -5.30 1.78
N THR A 235 -23.34 -4.23 1.98
CA THR A 235 -22.84 -2.99 2.58
C THR A 235 -22.91 -3.15 4.09
N VAL A 236 -21.80 -2.91 4.79
CA VAL A 236 -21.71 -3.29 6.20
C VAL A 236 -21.88 -2.06 7.09
N PRO A 237 -22.95 -1.98 7.90
CA PRO A 237 -23.15 -0.87 8.82
C PRO A 237 -22.33 -0.96 10.14
N VAL A 238 -21.58 -2.04 10.38
CA VAL A 238 -20.81 -2.23 11.63
C VAL A 238 -19.60 -3.14 11.39
N ASN A 239 -18.41 -2.69 11.82
CA ASN A 239 -17.11 -3.39 11.77
C ASN A 239 -17.24 -4.92 11.73
N THR A 240 -16.97 -5.48 10.55
CA THR A 240 -17.12 -6.88 10.16
C THR A 240 -16.29 -7.87 10.96
N HIS A 241 -15.42 -7.43 11.86
CA HIS A 241 -14.52 -8.34 12.55
C HIS A 241 -14.58 -8.13 14.07
N PRO A 242 -15.36 -8.93 14.81
CA PRO A 242 -15.45 -8.80 16.27
C PRO A 242 -14.10 -9.00 16.97
N GLN A 243 -13.11 -9.64 16.35
CA GLN A 243 -11.75 -9.73 16.90
C GLN A 243 -10.82 -8.57 16.47
N LEU A 244 -11.15 -7.78 15.44
CA LEU A 244 -10.44 -6.50 15.18
C LEU A 244 -11.02 -5.36 16.05
N ASP A 245 -12.22 -5.55 16.60
CA ASP A 245 -12.83 -4.69 17.62
C ASP A 245 -12.24 -4.95 19.02
N LEU A 246 -11.82 -6.19 19.29
CA LEU A 246 -11.16 -6.58 20.53
C LEU A 246 -9.67 -6.19 20.48
N GLU A 247 -9.35 -5.05 21.09
CA GLU A 247 -8.00 -4.47 21.28
C GLU A 247 -7.50 -3.50 20.20
N SER A 248 -8.34 -3.02 19.28
CA SER A 248 -8.02 -1.74 18.64
C SER A 248 -8.07 -0.66 19.73
N THR A 249 -6.92 -0.04 19.99
CA THR A 249 -6.66 0.84 21.14
C THR A 249 -7.36 2.20 21.04
N GLY A 250 -8.64 2.24 20.66
CA GLY A 250 -9.41 3.48 20.49
C GLY A 250 -8.91 4.36 19.36
N LYS A 251 -8.49 3.75 18.23
CA LYS A 251 -7.83 4.49 17.13
C LYS A 251 -8.60 4.56 15.81
N ARG A 252 -9.58 3.68 15.53
CA ARG A 252 -10.45 3.86 14.35
C ARG A 252 -11.43 4.99 14.66
N GLU A 253 -11.51 5.98 13.79
CA GLU A 253 -12.29 7.19 14.01
C GLU A 253 -13.56 7.24 13.17
N HIS A 254 -13.88 6.15 12.46
CA HIS A 254 -15.01 6.04 11.56
C HIS A 254 -15.99 4.95 11.96
N THR A 255 -17.26 5.15 11.59
CA THR A 255 -18.29 4.12 11.51
C THR A 255 -18.68 3.91 10.04
N TYR A 256 -18.76 2.65 9.60
CA TYR A 256 -19.27 2.32 8.27
C TYR A 256 -20.79 2.40 8.22
N VAL A 257 -21.34 2.99 7.16
CA VAL A 257 -22.78 3.15 6.96
C VAL A 257 -23.15 2.89 5.50
N ASP A 258 -24.38 2.48 5.25
CA ASP A 258 -24.90 2.33 3.88
C ASP A 258 -25.53 3.64 3.40
N SER A 259 -26.45 4.14 4.22
CA SER A 259 -27.05 5.46 4.12
C SER A 259 -27.57 5.88 5.49
N ILE A 260 -27.48 7.16 5.81
CA ILE A 260 -27.96 7.71 7.07
C ILE A 260 -28.53 9.11 6.90
N ASP A 261 -29.72 9.32 7.46
CA ASP A 261 -30.36 10.63 7.52
C ASP A 261 -29.84 11.44 8.71
N TYR A 262 -29.60 12.72 8.51
CA TYR A 262 -29.16 13.65 9.55
C TYR A 262 -29.80 15.03 9.37
N LEU A 263 -29.79 15.83 10.44
CA LEU A 263 -30.40 17.16 10.44
C LEU A 263 -29.35 18.24 10.17
N LEU A 264 -29.67 19.15 9.25
CA LEU A 264 -28.92 20.37 9.00
C LEU A 264 -29.27 21.45 10.02
N GLU A 265 -28.41 22.46 10.17
CA GLU A 265 -28.62 23.58 11.10
C GLU A 265 -29.94 24.34 10.86
N ASP A 266 -30.42 24.36 9.61
CA ASP A 266 -31.68 25.01 9.23
C ASP A 266 -32.94 24.17 9.54
N GLY A 267 -32.75 22.97 10.10
CA GLY A 267 -33.81 22.03 10.48
C GLY A 267 -34.32 21.16 9.34
N THR A 268 -33.70 21.19 8.16
CA THR A 268 -33.98 20.25 7.07
C THR A 268 -33.19 18.95 7.24
N THR A 269 -33.64 17.88 6.58
CA THR A 269 -32.99 16.57 6.61
C THR A 269 -32.15 16.40 5.34
N ALA A 270 -30.93 15.91 5.51
CA ALA A 270 -30.07 15.42 4.45
C ALA A 270 -29.81 13.93 4.65
N THR A 271 -29.42 13.24 3.57
CA THR A 271 -29.03 11.83 3.60
C THR A 271 -27.58 11.75 3.13
N PHE A 272 -26.73 11.12 3.94
CA PHE A 272 -25.39 10.72 3.52
C PHE A 272 -25.43 9.26 3.06
N SER A 273 -24.82 8.98 1.92
CA SER A 273 -24.37 7.63 1.56
C SER A 273 -22.90 7.77 1.16
N PRO A 274 -22.01 6.89 1.63
CA PRO A 274 -20.61 6.94 1.24
C PRO A 274 -20.41 6.48 -0.20
N PHE A 275 -21.42 5.86 -0.82
CA PHE A 275 -21.35 5.28 -2.16
C PHE A 275 -22.03 6.19 -3.19
N SER A 276 -21.31 6.46 -4.27
CA SER A 276 -21.87 7.11 -5.46
C SER A 276 -21.25 6.51 -6.72
N VAL A 277 -21.97 6.54 -7.83
CA VAL A 277 -21.46 6.09 -9.12
C VAL A 277 -21.63 7.21 -10.14
N GLU A 278 -20.54 7.64 -10.76
CA GLU A 278 -20.51 8.61 -11.85
C GLU A 278 -19.63 8.08 -13.00
N ASP A 279 -20.17 8.09 -14.22
CA ASP A 279 -19.47 7.63 -15.43
C ASP A 279 -18.82 6.23 -15.34
N GLY A 280 -19.46 5.30 -14.60
CA GLY A 280 -18.99 3.92 -14.42
C GLY A 280 -17.97 3.76 -13.28
N ILE A 281 -17.67 4.83 -12.54
CA ILE A 281 -16.73 4.80 -11.42
C ILE A 281 -17.52 4.82 -10.11
N LEU A 282 -17.30 3.82 -9.27
CA LEU A 282 -17.74 3.84 -7.87
C LEU A 282 -16.81 4.73 -7.05
N SER A 283 -17.36 5.67 -6.28
CA SER A 283 -16.64 6.37 -5.23
C SER A 283 -17.13 5.90 -3.85
N ILE A 284 -16.18 5.54 -2.98
CA ILE A 284 -16.37 5.40 -1.54
C ILE A 284 -15.79 6.64 -0.86
N THR A 285 -16.62 7.41 -0.16
CA THR A 285 -16.25 8.68 0.48
C THR A 285 -16.48 8.64 1.98
N ALA A 286 -15.81 9.54 2.70
CA ALA A 286 -16.01 9.75 4.13
C ALA A 286 -16.36 11.21 4.44
N ILE A 287 -17.22 11.40 5.45
CA ILE A 287 -17.58 12.71 6.00
C ILE A 287 -17.38 12.76 7.51
N ARG A 288 -17.24 13.96 8.07
CA ARG A 288 -17.30 14.10 9.53
C ARG A 288 -18.71 13.74 9.99
N THR A 289 -18.80 13.05 11.12
CA THR A 289 -20.09 12.74 11.75
C THR A 289 -20.84 14.04 12.02
N PRO A 290 -22.01 14.26 11.40
CA PRO A 290 -22.78 15.48 11.60
C PRO A 290 -23.15 15.69 13.08
N ASP A 291 -23.14 16.93 13.56
CA ASP A 291 -23.44 17.28 14.96
C ASP A 291 -24.78 16.69 15.44
N SER A 292 -25.78 16.56 14.55
CA SER A 292 -27.07 15.97 14.89
C SER A 292 -27.03 14.48 15.23
N LEU A 293 -25.95 13.78 14.83
CA LEU A 293 -25.73 12.35 15.07
C LEU A 293 -24.70 12.09 16.18
N ALA A 294 -24.06 13.11 16.74
CA ALA A 294 -22.97 12.95 17.71
C ALA A 294 -23.36 12.22 19.02
N ASP A 295 -24.65 12.25 19.39
CA ASP A 295 -25.16 11.49 20.54
C ASP A 295 -25.40 10.00 20.23
N GLU A 296 -25.54 9.63 18.95
CA GLU A 296 -25.87 8.28 18.48
C GLU A 296 -24.64 7.54 17.94
N ILE A 297 -23.75 8.28 17.27
CA ILE A 297 -22.51 7.77 16.66
C ILE A 297 -21.34 8.50 17.33
N PRO A 298 -20.60 7.82 18.23
CA PRO A 298 -19.48 8.42 18.95
C PRO A 298 -18.22 8.58 18.09
N GLU A 299 -18.12 7.89 16.96
CA GLU A 299 -17.02 8.03 16.00
C GLU A 299 -17.07 9.38 15.27
N ALA A 300 -15.91 9.95 14.99
CA ALA A 300 -15.78 11.28 14.39
C ALA A 300 -16.09 11.32 12.89
N TRP A 301 -16.12 10.16 12.23
CA TRP A 301 -16.31 10.02 10.80
C TRP A 301 -17.38 8.97 10.45
N LEU A 302 -18.01 9.18 9.30
CA LEU A 302 -18.85 8.20 8.61
C LEU A 302 -18.17 7.81 7.31
N SER A 303 -18.15 6.53 6.96
CA SER A 303 -17.53 6.03 5.72
C SER A 303 -18.26 4.79 5.18
N GLY A 304 -17.75 4.16 4.11
CA GLY A 304 -18.33 2.98 3.48
C GLY A 304 -17.40 1.76 3.45
N SER A 305 -18.01 0.57 3.49
CA SER A 305 -17.36 -0.72 3.24
C SER A 305 -18.30 -1.64 2.46
N LEU A 306 -17.75 -2.27 1.43
CA LEU A 306 -18.38 -3.33 0.65
C LEU A 306 -17.75 -4.67 1.05
N THR A 307 -18.57 -5.72 1.18
CA THR A 307 -18.07 -7.10 1.31
C THR A 307 -18.89 -8.07 0.48
N THR A 308 -18.28 -9.16 0.03
CA THR A 308 -18.99 -10.26 -0.61
C THR A 308 -19.41 -11.37 0.37
N PHE A 309 -19.33 -11.10 1.68
CA PHE A 309 -19.78 -12.07 2.68
C PHE A 309 -21.22 -12.53 2.43
N GLY A 310 -21.43 -13.84 2.40
CA GLY A 310 -22.73 -14.45 2.11
C GLY A 310 -23.18 -14.41 0.64
N THR A 311 -22.43 -13.78 -0.26
CA THR A 311 -22.78 -13.63 -1.68
C THR A 311 -21.74 -14.28 -2.60
N PHE A 312 -20.46 -13.99 -2.36
CA PHE A 312 -19.34 -14.53 -3.11
C PHE A 312 -18.11 -14.78 -2.22
N SER A 313 -17.57 -15.99 -2.35
CA SER A 313 -16.28 -16.42 -1.82
C SER A 313 -15.62 -17.30 -2.87
N GLN A 314 -14.29 -17.40 -2.82
CA GLN A 314 -13.51 -18.27 -3.70
C GLN A 314 -12.21 -18.68 -3.01
N THR A 315 -11.77 -19.91 -3.24
CA THR A 315 -10.41 -20.35 -2.90
C THR A 315 -9.52 -20.25 -4.13
N TYR A 316 -8.32 -19.68 -3.97
CA TYR A 316 -7.37 -19.43 -5.07
C TYR A 316 -7.98 -18.51 -6.13
N GLY A 317 -7.20 -18.14 -7.14
CA GLY A 317 -7.69 -17.28 -8.20
C GLY A 317 -6.71 -16.18 -8.58
N HIS A 318 -7.13 -15.43 -9.58
CA HIS A 318 -6.60 -14.11 -9.84
C HIS A 318 -7.65 -13.08 -9.42
N TYR A 319 -7.25 -12.12 -8.60
CA TYR A 319 -8.08 -11.07 -8.06
C TYR A 319 -7.51 -9.74 -8.53
N GLU A 320 -8.34 -8.87 -9.09
CA GLU A 320 -7.90 -7.56 -9.55
C GLU A 320 -8.93 -6.48 -9.22
N ILE A 321 -8.42 -5.27 -9.01
CA ILE A 321 -9.16 -4.05 -8.85
C ILE A 321 -8.45 -2.94 -9.63
N SER A 322 -9.18 -2.20 -10.46
CA SER A 322 -8.70 -0.93 -11.01
C SER A 322 -9.25 0.21 -10.18
N ALA A 323 -8.35 0.97 -9.55
CA ALA A 323 -8.74 2.00 -8.60
C ALA A 323 -7.76 3.17 -8.56
N LYS A 324 -8.26 4.31 -8.08
CA LYS A 324 -7.48 5.47 -7.67
C LYS A 324 -7.76 5.75 -6.19
N LEU A 325 -6.70 5.86 -5.40
CA LEU A 325 -6.79 5.94 -3.95
C LEU A 325 -6.82 7.41 -3.48
N PRO A 326 -7.48 7.74 -2.36
CA PRO A 326 -7.47 9.10 -1.87
C PRO A 326 -6.17 9.41 -1.12
N ALA A 327 -5.61 10.60 -1.34
CA ALA A 327 -4.52 11.15 -0.53
C ALA A 327 -5.06 11.97 0.65
N GLY A 328 -4.36 11.94 1.78
CA GLY A 328 -4.56 12.83 2.91
C GLY A 328 -4.50 12.15 4.28
N GLN A 329 -4.33 13.01 5.30
CA GLN A 329 -4.11 12.60 6.68
C GLN A 329 -5.18 11.62 7.17
N ALA A 330 -4.71 10.47 7.66
CA ALA A 330 -5.52 9.41 8.28
C ALA A 330 -6.49 8.66 7.36
N LEU A 331 -6.52 8.96 6.05
CA LEU A 331 -7.30 8.18 5.09
C LEU A 331 -6.67 6.81 4.88
N TRP A 332 -7.48 5.76 4.96
CA TRP A 332 -7.02 4.38 4.95
C TRP A 332 -7.86 3.52 3.99
N PRO A 333 -7.64 3.64 2.66
CA PRO A 333 -8.25 2.75 1.67
C PRO A 333 -7.63 1.34 1.74
N ALA A 334 -8.48 0.31 1.63
CA ALA A 334 -8.04 -1.08 1.58
C ALA A 334 -8.89 -1.93 0.64
N PHE A 335 -8.25 -2.90 -0.03
CA PHE A 335 -8.88 -4.00 -0.73
C PHE A 335 -8.21 -5.32 -0.33
N TRP A 336 -8.98 -6.20 0.30
CA TRP A 336 -8.44 -7.34 1.03
C TRP A 336 -9.42 -8.51 1.08
N LEU A 337 -8.90 -9.67 1.45
CA LEU A 337 -9.60 -10.92 1.59
C LEU A 337 -9.45 -11.43 3.03
N VAL A 338 -10.51 -12.03 3.55
CA VAL A 338 -10.51 -12.72 4.85
C VAL A 338 -11.22 -14.06 4.71
N ALA A 339 -10.87 -15.03 5.55
CA ALA A 339 -11.57 -16.31 5.62
C ALA A 339 -13.10 -16.12 5.66
N GLU A 340 -13.82 -16.98 4.94
CA GLU A 340 -15.28 -16.89 4.82
C GLU A 340 -16.01 -16.94 6.18
N ASP A 341 -15.47 -17.65 7.17
CA ASP A 341 -16.02 -17.68 8.54
C ASP A 341 -15.67 -16.43 9.36
N ARG A 342 -14.82 -15.55 8.82
CA ARG A 342 -14.32 -14.31 9.43
C ARG A 342 -13.56 -14.55 10.73
N ASP A 343 -12.96 -15.73 10.88
CA ASP A 343 -11.91 -15.93 11.87
C ASP A 343 -10.59 -15.39 11.31
N TRP A 344 -9.86 -14.65 12.15
CA TRP A 344 -8.58 -14.07 11.78
C TRP A 344 -7.47 -14.60 12.66
N PRO A 345 -6.29 -14.84 12.07
CA PRO A 345 -6.00 -15.03 10.63
C PRO A 345 -6.68 -16.30 10.06
N PRO A 346 -6.76 -16.50 8.72
CA PRO A 346 -5.97 -15.84 7.66
C PRO A 346 -6.58 -14.58 6.99
N GLU A 347 -5.70 -13.72 6.47
CA GLU A 347 -6.01 -12.46 5.75
C GLU A 347 -5.02 -12.23 4.60
N LEU A 348 -5.50 -11.70 3.48
CA LEU A 348 -4.70 -11.31 2.31
C LEU A 348 -5.05 -9.88 1.88
N ASP A 349 -4.11 -8.95 2.00
CA ASP A 349 -4.27 -7.56 1.62
C ASP A 349 -3.68 -7.33 0.24
N ILE A 350 -4.55 -7.14 -0.76
CA ILE A 350 -4.11 -6.74 -2.11
C ILE A 350 -3.54 -5.33 -2.05
N PHE A 351 -4.17 -4.44 -1.27
CA PHE A 351 -3.51 -3.25 -0.75
C PHE A 351 -4.10 -2.79 0.59
N ASP A 352 -3.23 -2.20 1.43
CA ASP A 352 -3.51 -1.65 2.76
C ASP A 352 -2.78 -0.29 2.92
N VAL A 353 -3.32 0.79 2.33
CA VAL A 353 -2.55 2.01 2.02
C VAL A 353 -2.82 3.15 3.01
N VAL A 354 -1.76 3.86 3.36
CA VAL A 354 -1.77 5.09 4.15
C VAL A 354 -1.95 6.29 3.22
N GLY A 355 -2.99 7.09 3.41
CA GLY A 355 -3.28 8.26 2.57
C GLY A 355 -2.20 9.35 2.59
N ASP A 356 -1.29 9.36 3.58
CA ASP A 356 -0.11 10.24 3.61
C ASP A 356 1.12 9.65 2.90
N GLU A 357 1.04 8.39 2.44
CA GLU A 357 2.12 7.64 1.80
C GLU A 357 1.59 6.99 0.49
N THR A 358 0.99 7.78 -0.40
CA THR A 358 0.34 7.27 -1.64
C THR A 358 1.31 6.77 -2.71
N THR A 359 2.61 6.94 -2.50
CA THR A 359 3.69 6.30 -3.27
C THR A 359 4.12 4.96 -2.67
N VAL A 360 3.51 4.53 -1.57
CA VAL A 360 3.89 3.33 -0.82
C VAL A 360 2.78 2.30 -0.87
N LEU A 361 2.93 1.32 -1.75
CA LEU A 361 2.05 0.17 -1.75
C LEU A 361 2.45 -0.79 -0.64
N ARG A 362 1.46 -1.15 0.18
CA ARG A 362 1.56 -2.20 1.17
C ARG A 362 0.65 -3.35 0.78
N ALA A 363 1.22 -4.53 0.58
CA ALA A 363 0.50 -5.73 0.18
C ALA A 363 1.07 -6.96 0.89
N GLY A 364 0.24 -7.96 1.17
CA GLY A 364 0.71 -9.17 1.85
C GLY A 364 -0.37 -10.01 2.49
N GLY A 365 0.03 -10.80 3.49
CA GLY A 365 -0.91 -11.64 4.22
C GLY A 365 -0.52 -11.95 5.65
N PHE A 366 -1.54 -12.30 6.44
CA PHE A 366 -1.44 -12.72 7.83
C PHE A 366 -1.93 -14.16 7.96
N THR A 367 -1.17 -15.00 8.65
CA THR A 367 -1.43 -16.43 8.84
C THR A 367 -1.30 -16.80 10.31
N SER A 368 -2.04 -17.82 10.75
CA SER A 368 -1.97 -18.40 12.09
C SER A 368 -1.74 -19.89 12.01
N VAL A 369 -0.47 -20.29 12.07
CA VAL A 369 -0.08 -21.69 12.06
C VAL A 369 0.26 -22.13 13.49
N TRP A 370 -0.47 -23.13 13.99
CA TRP A 370 -0.30 -23.68 15.35
C TRP A 370 -0.50 -22.66 16.49
N GLY A 371 -1.37 -21.67 16.28
CA GLY A 371 -1.65 -20.60 17.24
C GLY A 371 -0.56 -19.52 17.31
N LEU A 372 0.36 -19.49 16.35
CA LEU A 372 1.33 -18.42 16.17
C LEU A 372 0.92 -17.58 14.96
N VAL A 373 0.64 -16.31 15.21
CA VAL A 373 0.38 -15.33 14.14
C VAL A 373 1.72 -14.91 13.52
N ALA A 374 1.80 -15.00 12.20
CA ALA A 374 2.90 -14.50 11.38
C ALA A 374 2.33 -13.69 10.21
N ASN A 375 3.18 -12.87 9.59
CA ASN A 375 2.80 -12.13 8.41
C ASN A 375 3.94 -12.14 7.38
N SER A 376 3.56 -11.98 6.12
CA SER A 376 4.45 -11.65 5.02
C SER A 376 3.85 -10.44 4.31
N VAL A 377 4.22 -9.25 4.77
CA VAL A 377 3.79 -7.97 4.22
C VAL A 377 5.00 -7.25 3.66
N ASN A 378 4.90 -6.76 2.43
CA ASN A 378 5.90 -5.92 1.81
C ASN A 378 5.42 -4.46 1.72
N LYS A 379 6.38 -3.54 1.74
CA LYS A 379 6.17 -2.13 1.40
C LYS A 379 7.08 -1.78 0.23
N VAL A 380 6.51 -1.31 -0.87
CA VAL A 380 7.25 -0.98 -2.08
C VAL A 380 6.88 0.42 -2.56
N LEU A 381 7.85 1.13 -3.15
CA LEU A 381 7.58 2.37 -3.85
C LEU A 381 6.92 2.07 -5.19
N VAL A 382 5.83 2.78 -5.48
CA VAL A 382 5.05 2.71 -6.72
C VAL A 382 4.72 4.13 -7.19
N PRO A 383 4.35 4.32 -8.47
CA PRO A 383 3.69 5.54 -8.91
C PRO A 383 2.58 6.00 -7.96
N ASP A 384 2.43 7.32 -7.80
CA ASP A 384 1.48 7.90 -6.84
C ASP A 384 0.04 7.45 -7.13
N MET A 385 -0.46 6.60 -6.24
CA MET A 385 -1.75 5.93 -6.31
C MET A 385 -2.95 6.89 -6.24
N SER A 386 -2.72 8.17 -5.92
CA SER A 386 -3.76 9.18 -5.83
C SER A 386 -3.95 10.03 -7.08
N THR A 387 -3.03 9.94 -8.03
CA THR A 387 -3.01 10.80 -9.21
C THR A 387 -3.72 10.19 -10.41
N ASP A 388 -3.64 8.87 -10.57
CA ASP A 388 -4.21 8.12 -11.70
C ASP A 388 -4.86 6.80 -11.22
N PHE A 389 -5.61 6.15 -12.11
CA PHE A 389 -6.10 4.79 -11.86
C PHE A 389 -4.97 3.79 -12.09
N HIS A 390 -4.81 2.88 -11.14
CA HIS A 390 -3.84 1.80 -11.16
C HIS A 390 -4.53 0.44 -11.05
N LEU A 391 -3.88 -0.60 -11.57
CA LEU A 391 -4.32 -1.98 -11.45
C LEU A 391 -3.62 -2.65 -10.25
N TYR A 392 -4.38 -2.99 -9.22
CA TYR A 392 -3.90 -3.79 -8.10
C TYR A 392 -4.38 -5.21 -8.29
N SER A 393 -3.51 -6.18 -8.09
CA SER A 393 -3.90 -7.58 -8.29
C SER A 393 -3.16 -8.56 -7.39
N MET A 394 -3.72 -9.75 -7.29
CA MET A 394 -3.14 -10.87 -6.59
C MET A 394 -3.46 -12.17 -7.33
N THR A 395 -2.46 -13.01 -7.50
CA THR A 395 -2.63 -14.39 -7.93
C THR A 395 -2.31 -15.31 -6.76
N TRP A 396 -3.32 -16.03 -6.31
CA TRP A 396 -3.24 -16.98 -5.21
C TRP A 396 -3.39 -18.40 -5.76
N THR A 397 -2.35 -19.21 -5.61
CA THR A 397 -2.33 -20.65 -5.94
C THR A 397 -2.11 -21.48 -4.68
N PRO A 398 -2.23 -22.81 -4.73
CA PRO A 398 -1.89 -23.65 -3.57
C PRO A 398 -0.42 -23.58 -3.14
N GLU A 399 0.49 -23.15 -4.01
CA GLU A 399 1.92 -23.11 -3.72
C GLU A 399 2.43 -21.71 -3.42
N LYS A 400 1.84 -20.69 -4.05
CA LYS A 400 2.35 -19.33 -3.99
C LYS A 400 1.23 -18.29 -4.05
N ILE A 401 1.43 -17.20 -3.34
CA ILE A 401 0.67 -15.96 -3.48
C ILE A 401 1.62 -14.90 -4.04
N SER A 402 1.18 -14.21 -5.08
CA SER A 402 1.91 -13.11 -5.71
C SER A 402 0.99 -11.89 -5.79
N PHE A 403 1.48 -10.73 -5.38
CA PHE A 403 0.78 -9.44 -5.43
C PHE A 403 1.39 -8.58 -6.52
N GLY A 404 0.58 -7.75 -7.17
CA GLY A 404 1.11 -6.81 -8.13
C GLY A 404 0.36 -5.49 -8.29
N PHE A 405 1.05 -4.58 -8.96
CA PHE A 405 0.69 -3.18 -9.19
C PHE A 405 0.97 -2.81 -10.65
N ASP A 406 -0.02 -2.34 -11.40
CA ASP A 406 0.06 -2.08 -12.84
C ASP A 406 0.61 -3.26 -13.65
N GLY A 407 0.17 -4.45 -13.24
CA GLY A 407 0.64 -5.71 -13.80
C GLY A 407 2.00 -6.14 -13.27
N VAL A 408 2.68 -5.43 -12.39
CA VAL A 408 4.02 -5.80 -11.90
C VAL A 408 3.93 -6.61 -10.62
N ILE A 409 4.61 -7.75 -10.51
CA ILE A 409 4.74 -8.41 -9.19
C ILE A 409 5.59 -7.56 -8.25
N VAL A 410 5.03 -7.20 -7.10
CA VAL A 410 5.69 -6.40 -6.05
C VAL A 410 5.98 -7.17 -4.76
N HIS A 411 5.33 -8.32 -4.58
CA HIS A 411 5.52 -9.18 -3.42
C HIS A 411 5.10 -10.61 -3.72
N GLU A 412 5.78 -11.57 -3.11
CA GLU A 412 5.39 -12.98 -3.19
C GLU A 412 5.83 -13.78 -1.97
N PHE A 413 5.04 -14.80 -1.63
CA PHE A 413 5.40 -15.79 -0.62
C PHE A 413 4.70 -17.12 -0.88
N ALA A 414 5.24 -18.20 -0.30
CA ALA A 414 4.62 -19.52 -0.38
C ALA A 414 3.28 -19.54 0.36
N THR A 415 2.24 -20.15 -0.23
CA THR A 415 0.90 -20.21 0.37
C THR A 415 0.95 -20.90 1.73
N PRO A 416 0.57 -20.22 2.82
CA PRO A 416 0.54 -20.80 4.16
C PRO A 416 -0.49 -21.94 4.31
N PRO A 417 -0.27 -22.88 5.25
CA PRO A 417 -1.15 -24.04 5.44
C PRO A 417 -2.61 -23.74 5.82
N ASP A 418 -2.91 -22.56 6.34
CA ASP A 418 -4.27 -22.09 6.68
C ASP A 418 -4.92 -21.26 5.56
N MET A 419 -4.20 -20.96 4.47
CA MET A 419 -4.69 -20.19 3.32
C MET A 419 -5.08 -21.12 2.16
N HIS A 420 -5.97 -22.06 2.47
CA HIS A 420 -6.51 -23.03 1.50
C HIS A 420 -8.04 -23.17 1.57
N ASP A 421 -8.70 -22.35 2.41
CA ASP A 421 -10.15 -22.26 2.54
C ASP A 421 -10.67 -21.01 1.80
N PRO A 422 -11.97 -20.98 1.39
CA PRO A 422 -12.52 -19.84 0.68
C PRO A 422 -12.41 -18.53 1.47
N MET A 423 -12.16 -17.44 0.75
CA MET A 423 -12.13 -16.09 1.31
C MET A 423 -13.16 -15.18 0.63
N VAL A 424 -13.64 -14.19 1.38
CA VAL A 424 -14.56 -13.15 0.90
C VAL A 424 -13.79 -11.85 0.64
N LEU A 425 -14.26 -11.02 -0.29
CA LEU A 425 -13.67 -9.73 -0.61
C LEU A 425 -14.19 -8.65 0.33
N ILE A 426 -13.33 -7.67 0.62
CA ILE A 426 -13.68 -6.43 1.32
C ILE A 426 -12.99 -5.25 0.62
N ALA A 427 -13.77 -4.22 0.28
CA ALA A 427 -13.29 -2.91 -0.14
C ALA A 427 -13.80 -1.84 0.82
N ASN A 428 -12.92 -1.03 1.41
CA ASN A 428 -13.33 -0.02 2.38
C ASN A 428 -12.44 1.22 2.37
N LEU A 429 -12.99 2.33 2.88
CA LEU A 429 -12.24 3.53 3.23
C LEU A 429 -12.29 3.75 4.73
N ALA A 430 -11.29 3.26 5.47
CA ALA A 430 -11.16 3.55 6.89
C ALA A 430 -10.61 4.96 7.12
N ILE A 431 -10.87 5.50 8.32
CA ILE A 431 -10.26 6.74 8.84
C ILE A 431 -9.63 6.45 10.21
N GLY A 432 -8.41 6.91 10.40
CA GLY A 432 -7.65 6.75 11.64
C GLY A 432 -6.96 5.38 11.75
N GLY A 433 -6.55 5.01 12.97
CA GLY A 433 -6.07 3.68 13.30
C GLY A 433 -4.56 3.60 13.48
N TRP A 434 -3.95 2.57 12.89
CA TRP A 434 -2.49 2.47 12.82
C TRP A 434 -1.90 3.50 11.84
N ASN A 435 -2.74 4.01 10.94
CA ASN A 435 -2.48 5.01 9.91
C ASN A 435 -2.31 6.46 10.44
N GLY A 436 -2.34 6.66 11.76
CA GLY A 436 -2.41 7.99 12.37
C GLY A 436 -3.84 8.38 12.74
N LEU A 437 -3.98 9.53 13.41
CA LEU A 437 -5.28 10.07 13.81
C LEU A 437 -5.65 11.21 12.86
N SER A 438 -6.94 11.39 12.64
CA SER A 438 -7.49 12.51 11.89
C SER A 438 -7.26 13.83 12.63
N ASP A 439 -7.06 14.90 11.87
CA ASP A 439 -6.90 16.26 12.38
C ASP A 439 -7.65 17.27 11.51
N GLU A 440 -7.36 18.56 11.63
CA GLU A 440 -7.97 19.59 10.78
C GLU A 440 -7.59 19.50 9.29
N THR A 441 -6.53 18.77 8.94
CA THR A 441 -6.04 18.59 7.57
C THR A 441 -6.62 17.38 6.86
N THR A 442 -7.19 16.42 7.61
CA THR A 442 -7.89 15.26 7.03
C THR A 442 -9.00 15.72 6.08
N PRO A 443 -8.93 15.37 4.78
CA PRO A 443 -9.85 15.90 3.79
C PRO A 443 -11.22 15.23 3.87
N GLU A 444 -12.26 16.05 3.87
CA GLU A 444 -13.65 15.59 3.80
C GLU A 444 -14.06 15.35 2.34
N GLY A 445 -14.70 14.21 2.05
CA GLY A 445 -15.15 13.86 0.70
C GLY A 445 -14.06 13.39 -0.26
N ALA A 446 -12.83 13.19 0.20
CA ALA A 446 -11.82 12.46 -0.57
C ALA A 446 -12.33 11.06 -0.89
N ALA A 447 -12.12 10.60 -2.13
CA ALA A 447 -12.78 9.43 -2.67
C ALA A 447 -11.79 8.30 -2.95
N PHE A 448 -12.13 7.10 -2.48
CA PHE A 448 -11.59 5.86 -3.02
C PHE A 448 -12.42 5.47 -4.24
N GLU A 449 -11.83 5.66 -5.41
CA GLU A 449 -12.49 5.51 -6.71
C GLU A 449 -12.15 4.16 -7.33
N ILE A 450 -13.16 3.42 -7.76
CA ILE A 450 -13.04 2.05 -8.26
C ILE A 450 -13.73 2.00 -9.63
N ASP A 451 -12.96 1.65 -10.67
CA ASP A 451 -13.47 1.41 -12.02
C ASP A 451 -14.11 0.02 -12.09
N TYR A 452 -13.36 -1.02 -11.68
CA TYR A 452 -13.92 -2.37 -11.60
C TYR A 452 -13.22 -3.23 -10.54
N ILE A 453 -13.91 -4.28 -10.12
CA ILE A 453 -13.35 -5.43 -9.38
C ILE A 453 -13.65 -6.69 -10.17
N ARG A 454 -12.64 -7.53 -10.42
CA ARG A 454 -12.82 -8.82 -11.12
C ARG A 454 -12.07 -9.93 -10.42
N VAL A 455 -12.66 -11.12 -10.43
CA VAL A 455 -12.07 -12.34 -9.90
C VAL A 455 -12.18 -13.44 -10.95
N TYR A 456 -11.10 -14.20 -11.10
CA TYR A 456 -10.99 -15.27 -12.06
C TYR A 456 -10.57 -16.57 -11.39
N GLN A 457 -11.23 -17.66 -11.76
CA GLN A 457 -10.77 -19.02 -11.51
C GLN A 457 -9.55 -19.33 -12.39
N LEU A 458 -8.49 -19.87 -11.80
CA LEU A 458 -7.32 -20.30 -12.55
C LEU A 458 -7.62 -21.59 -13.36
N PRO A 459 -7.08 -21.75 -14.59
CA PRO A 459 -7.28 -22.95 -15.37
C PRO A 459 -6.72 -24.19 -14.67
N GLY A 460 -7.53 -25.25 -14.58
CA GLY A 460 -7.14 -26.50 -13.92
C GLY A 460 -7.17 -26.45 -12.40
N VAL A 461 -7.58 -25.32 -11.80
CA VAL A 461 -7.84 -25.16 -10.38
C VAL A 461 -9.34 -25.23 -10.14
N GLU A 462 -9.80 -26.35 -9.58
CA GLU A 462 -11.19 -26.44 -9.10
C GLU A 462 -11.30 -25.67 -7.79
N ASP A 463 -12.25 -24.73 -7.74
CA ASP A 463 -12.65 -24.11 -6.49
C ASP A 463 -13.15 -25.20 -5.55
N LEU A 464 -12.79 -25.11 -4.27
CA LEU A 464 -13.31 -26.07 -3.31
C LEU A 464 -14.83 -25.87 -3.19
N PRO A 465 -15.64 -26.94 -3.14
CA PRO A 465 -17.07 -26.80 -3.05
C PRO A 465 -17.46 -25.88 -1.90
N ARG A 466 -18.16 -24.84 -2.30
CA ARG A 466 -18.82 -23.85 -1.49
C ARG A 466 -19.79 -24.57 -0.50
N ALA A 467 -19.79 -24.20 0.78
CA ALA A 467 -20.59 -24.87 1.81
C ALA A 467 -22.08 -24.42 1.77
N ASP A 468 -22.70 -24.51 0.59
CA ASP A 468 -23.85 -23.66 0.24
C ASP A 468 -25.21 -24.27 0.55
N ASP A 469 -25.28 -25.57 0.82
CA ASP A 469 -26.53 -26.23 1.12
C ASP A 469 -26.35 -27.17 2.31
N LEU A 470 -27.23 -27.03 3.30
CA LEU A 470 -27.43 -28.04 4.33
C LEU A 470 -27.77 -29.42 3.73
N SER A 471 -28.05 -29.52 2.43
CA SER A 471 -28.21 -30.77 1.68
C SER A 471 -26.90 -31.43 1.20
N ASP A 472 -25.77 -30.72 1.13
CA ASP A 472 -24.45 -31.35 0.95
C ASP A 472 -23.92 -32.00 2.24
N PHE A 473 -24.57 -31.70 3.36
CA PHE A 473 -24.42 -32.43 4.62
C PHE A 473 -25.17 -33.78 4.61
N ALA A 474 -25.91 -34.12 3.54
CA ALA A 474 -26.74 -35.32 3.50
C ALA A 474 -25.97 -36.62 3.23
N ASP A 475 -24.75 -36.55 2.67
CA ASP A 475 -23.85 -37.69 2.50
C ASP A 475 -22.73 -37.74 3.57
N LEU A 476 -22.90 -36.99 4.68
CA LEU A 476 -22.01 -37.06 5.83
C LEU A 476 -22.24 -38.33 6.65
N GLU A 477 -21.47 -39.37 6.37
CA GLU A 477 -20.94 -40.17 7.49
C GLU A 477 -19.75 -39.40 8.08
N ASN A 478 -19.96 -38.78 9.26
CA ASN A 478 -18.95 -38.21 10.16
C ASN A 478 -18.34 -36.82 9.84
N GLY A 479 -18.99 -35.96 9.05
CA GLY A 479 -18.56 -34.55 8.97
C GLY A 479 -17.29 -34.30 8.14
N ILE A 480 -17.04 -35.13 7.11
CA ILE A 480 -15.88 -35.01 6.22
C ILE A 480 -16.36 -34.74 4.79
N ILE A 481 -15.91 -33.64 4.18
CA ILE A 481 -16.11 -33.30 2.77
C ILE A 481 -14.99 -33.94 1.96
N ARG A 482 -15.32 -34.60 0.85
CA ARG A 482 -14.35 -35.27 -0.03
C ARG A 482 -14.22 -34.51 -1.35
N GLY A 483 -13.01 -34.05 -1.67
CA GLY A 483 -12.67 -33.37 -2.93
C GLY A 483 -11.46 -33.99 -3.62
N THR A 484 -11.03 -33.35 -4.71
CA THR A 484 -9.79 -33.66 -5.43
C THR A 484 -8.96 -32.38 -5.58
N ASP A 485 -7.66 -32.44 -5.28
CA ASP A 485 -6.76 -31.31 -5.51
C ASP A 485 -6.26 -31.23 -6.96
N LEU A 486 -5.38 -30.25 -7.22
CA LEU A 486 -4.77 -29.99 -8.53
C LEU A 486 -3.96 -31.16 -9.10
N TYR A 487 -3.57 -32.12 -8.26
CA TYR A 487 -2.80 -33.29 -8.65
C TYR A 487 -3.71 -34.53 -8.87
N GLY A 488 -5.01 -34.38 -8.65
CA GLY A 488 -6.00 -35.46 -8.69
C GLY A 488 -5.95 -36.33 -7.43
N ASP A 489 -5.29 -35.87 -6.37
CA ASP A 489 -5.26 -36.56 -5.09
C ASP A 489 -6.55 -36.28 -4.32
N VAL A 490 -7.03 -37.29 -3.59
CA VAL A 490 -8.28 -37.18 -2.82
C VAL A 490 -7.99 -36.39 -1.55
N VAL A 491 -8.63 -35.24 -1.41
CA VAL A 491 -8.56 -34.38 -0.22
C VAL A 491 -9.79 -34.60 0.65
N TYR A 492 -9.59 -34.62 1.96
CA TYR A 492 -10.63 -34.74 2.96
C TYR A 492 -10.62 -33.49 3.85
N ARG A 493 -11.74 -32.76 3.91
CA ARG A 493 -11.91 -31.56 4.73
C ARG A 493 -12.88 -31.86 5.88
N ALA A 494 -12.46 -31.59 7.10
CA ALA A 494 -13.33 -31.72 8.26
C ALA A 494 -14.29 -30.51 8.33
N ALA A 495 -15.57 -30.73 8.65
CA ALA A 495 -16.48 -29.64 8.97
C ALA A 495 -16.03 -28.94 10.27
N SER A 496 -16.25 -27.63 10.37
CA SER A 496 -15.95 -26.85 11.58
C SER A 496 -16.47 -27.55 12.85
N GLY A 497 -15.57 -27.75 13.82
CA GLY A 497 -15.85 -28.41 15.10
C GLY A 497 -15.59 -29.94 15.16
N VAL A 498 -15.11 -30.57 14.09
CA VAL A 498 -14.67 -31.98 14.10
C VAL A 498 -13.21 -32.07 14.50
N ILE A 499 -12.93 -32.68 15.66
CA ILE A 499 -11.59 -32.73 16.29
C ILE A 499 -10.83 -34.03 15.95
N GLU A 500 -11.48 -35.01 15.31
CA GLU A 500 -10.87 -36.29 14.94
C GLU A 500 -11.37 -36.78 13.59
N MET A 501 -10.44 -37.14 12.69
CA MET A 501 -10.70 -37.81 11.42
C MET A 501 -10.14 -39.24 11.45
N SER A 502 -10.94 -40.24 11.07
CA SER A 502 -10.47 -41.62 10.91
C SER A 502 -10.49 -42.04 9.44
N LEU A 503 -9.30 -42.28 8.87
CA LEU A 503 -9.15 -42.84 7.52
C LEU A 503 -9.32 -44.36 7.52
N ALA A 504 -9.80 -44.94 6.41
CA ALA A 504 -9.84 -46.38 6.27
C ALA A 504 -8.42 -46.96 6.14
N PRO A 505 -8.17 -48.21 6.58
CA PRO A 505 -6.86 -48.84 6.44
C PRO A 505 -6.40 -48.90 4.98
N GLY A 506 -5.31 -48.18 4.66
CA GLY A 506 -4.71 -48.13 3.32
C GLY A 506 -4.99 -46.86 2.52
N GLU A 507 -5.79 -45.93 3.04
CA GLU A 507 -5.94 -44.59 2.47
C GLU A 507 -4.81 -43.67 2.89
N ALA A 508 -4.29 -42.90 1.94
CA ALA A 508 -3.43 -41.74 2.19
C ALA A 508 -4.26 -40.49 1.87
N ALA A 509 -4.18 -39.50 2.74
CA ALA A 509 -4.84 -38.21 2.57
C ALA A 509 -3.85 -37.11 2.95
N THR A 510 -3.88 -36.01 2.19
CA THR A 510 -3.27 -34.76 2.60
C THR A 510 -4.32 -34.00 3.41
N LEU A 511 -4.02 -33.71 4.68
CA LEU A 511 -4.82 -32.76 5.46
C LEU A 511 -4.46 -31.35 5.00
N VAL A 512 -5.47 -30.57 4.64
CA VAL A 512 -5.35 -29.16 4.27
C VAL A 512 -6.40 -28.42 5.08
N GLY A 513 -5.99 -27.42 5.88
CA GLY A 513 -6.84 -26.75 6.88
C GLY A 513 -6.57 -27.18 8.34
N ASN A 514 -7.17 -26.46 9.29
CA ASN A 514 -7.00 -26.61 10.75
C ASN A 514 -7.27 -28.02 11.30
#